data_AF-A0A2V7G7H8-F1
#
_entry.id   AF-A0A2V7G7H8-F1
#
_cell.length_a   1.000
_cell.length_b   1.000
_cell.length_c   1.000
_cell.angle_alpha   90.00
_cell.angle_beta   90.00
_cell.angle_gamma   90.00
#
_symmetry.space_group_name_H-M   'P 1'
#
loop_
_entity.id
_entity.type
_entity.pdbx_description
1 polymer ?
#
loop_
_entity_poly.entity_id
_entity_poly.type
_entity_poly.pdbx_seq_one_letter_code
_entity_poly.pdbx_strand_id
1 'polypeptide(L)' 'MTRPSLADAQRRFAGAVVGGLNEGVTLRQGPIEAIVAEVDDAIQQTGGRGVMVAPGCVLPLDVPDEHLEAVVATAKRHRP' A
#
# COMPACT_ATOMS: atom_id res chain seq x y z
N MET A 1 -10.54 5.11 2.58
CA MET A 1 -9.17 5.59 2.84
C MET A 1 -9.17 6.62 3.95
N THR A 2 -8.37 6.37 4.98
CA THR A 2 -8.16 7.25 6.13
C THR A 2 -7.23 8.39 5.71
N ARG A 3 -7.67 9.65 5.85
CA ARG A 3 -6.82 10.84 5.63
C ARG A 3 -5.76 10.92 6.74
N PRO A 4 -4.54 11.45 6.48
CA PRO A 4 -4.05 12.09 5.23
C PRO A 4 -3.51 11.12 4.17
N SER A 5 -3.28 11.60 2.94
CA SER A 5 -2.56 10.85 1.89
C SER A 5 -1.10 10.58 2.28
N LEU A 6 -0.42 9.64 1.64
CA LEU A 6 1.00 9.37 1.92
C LEU A 6 1.87 10.59 1.55
N ALA A 7 1.54 11.27 0.45
CA ALA A 7 2.21 12.51 0.04
C ALA A 7 2.04 13.63 1.08
N ASP A 8 0.84 13.80 1.65
CA ASP A 8 0.60 14.77 2.72
C ASP A 8 1.37 14.42 4.00
N ALA A 9 1.43 13.13 4.34
CA ALA A 9 2.16 12.66 5.52
C ALA A 9 3.67 12.90 5.37
N GLN A 10 4.26 12.59 4.20
CA GLN A 10 5.68 12.85 3.93
C GLN A 10 6.04 14.33 3.98
N ARG A 11 5.14 15.24 3.58
CA ARG A 11 5.37 16.69 3.72
C ARG A 11 5.44 17.16 5.18
N ARG A 12 4.83 16.42 6.10
CA ARG A 12 4.72 16.79 7.53
C ARG A 12 5.73 16.07 8.42
N PHE A 13 6.29 14.96 7.94
CA PHE A 13 7.17 14.11 8.72
C PHE A 13 8.45 13.79 7.94
N ALA A 14 9.60 14.02 8.56
CA ALA A 14 10.91 13.83 7.93
C ALA A 14 11.36 12.36 7.84
N GLY A 15 10.61 11.43 8.45
CA GLY A 15 10.91 9.99 8.40
C GLY A 15 10.06 9.24 7.36
N ALA A 16 10.04 7.91 7.48
CA ALA A 16 9.25 7.08 6.60
C ALA A 16 7.74 7.15 6.93
N VAL A 17 6.91 7.02 5.91
CA VAL A 17 5.46 6.83 6.04
C VAL A 17 5.10 5.37 5.79
N VAL A 18 4.00 4.91 6.42
CA VAL A 18 3.53 3.53 6.33
C VAL A 18 2.05 3.55 5.97
N GLY A 19 1.65 2.78 4.95
CA GLY A 19 0.26 2.68 4.51
C GLY A 19 0.13 2.47 3.01
N GLY A 20 -1.06 2.75 2.47
CA GLY A 20 -1.33 2.71 1.03
C GLY A 20 -2.29 1.61 0.59
N LEU A 21 -2.59 0.63 1.44
CA LEU A 21 -3.51 -0.47 1.09
C LEU A 21 -4.83 -0.36 1.86
N ASN A 22 -5.93 -0.69 1.17
CA ASN A 22 -7.26 -0.75 1.79
C ASN A 22 -7.59 -2.18 2.25
N GLU A 23 -7.46 -2.42 3.55
CA GLU A 23 -7.71 -3.71 4.19
C GLU A 23 -9.18 -4.11 4.32
N GLY A 24 -10.10 -3.13 4.27
CA GLY A 24 -11.52 -3.40 4.45
C GLY A 24 -12.21 -3.85 3.16
N VAL A 25 -11.66 -3.46 2.02
CA VAL A 25 -12.28 -3.67 0.70
C VAL A 25 -11.29 -4.33 -0.25
N THR A 26 -10.24 -3.61 -0.65
CA THR A 26 -9.35 -4.03 -1.74
C THR A 26 -8.61 -5.33 -1.41
N LEU A 27 -7.97 -5.41 -0.24
CA LEU A 27 -7.23 -6.62 0.14
C LEU A 27 -8.13 -7.82 0.45
N ARG A 28 -9.39 -7.64 0.87
CA ARG A 28 -10.27 -8.77 1.18
C ARG A 28 -11.03 -9.28 -0.04
N GLN A 29 -11.54 -8.37 -0.87
CA GLN A 29 -12.58 -8.66 -1.86
C GLN A 29 -12.34 -7.93 -3.19
N GLY A 30 -11.36 -7.03 -3.25
CA GLY A 30 -11.04 -6.30 -4.46
C GLY A 30 -10.37 -7.19 -5.49
N PRO A 31 -10.42 -6.81 -6.77
CA PRO A 31 -9.73 -7.56 -7.79
C PRO A 31 -8.21 -7.27 -7.74
N ILE A 32 -7.39 -8.20 -8.24
CA ILE A 32 -5.93 -8.13 -8.18
C ILE A 32 -5.39 -6.81 -8.77
N GLU A 33 -5.97 -6.32 -9.87
CA GLU A 33 -5.58 -5.07 -10.50
C GLU A 33 -5.76 -3.85 -9.59
N ALA A 34 -6.75 -3.87 -8.70
CA ALA A 34 -6.94 -2.79 -7.73
C ALA A 34 -5.85 -2.82 -6.65
N ILE A 35 -5.43 -4.02 -6.23
CA ILE A 35 -4.29 -4.19 -5.31
C ILE A 35 -3.00 -3.67 -5.94
N VAL A 36 -2.74 -4.04 -7.19
CA VAL A 36 -1.57 -3.55 -7.95
C VAL A 36 -1.60 -2.02 -8.02
N ALA A 37 -2.74 -1.44 -8.39
CA ALA A 37 -2.90 0.01 -8.48
C ALA A 37 -2.67 0.74 -7.13
N GLU A 38 -3.14 0.18 -6.02
CA GLU A 38 -2.89 0.75 -4.67
C GLU A 38 -1.41 0.72 -4.29
N VAL A 39 -0.70 -0.37 -4.60
CA VAL A 39 0.75 -0.47 -4.37
C VAL A 39 1.51 0.54 -5.22
N ASP A 40 1.18 0.63 -6.51
CA ASP A 40 1.80 1.57 -7.45
C ASP A 40 1.58 3.01 -7.01
N ASP A 41 0.33 3.38 -6.67
CA ASP A 41 -0.03 4.71 -6.18
C ASP A 41 0.75 5.06 -4.89
N ALA A 42 0.85 4.14 -3.93
CA ALA A 42 1.58 4.37 -2.70
C ALA A 42 3.07 4.68 -2.94
N ILE A 43 3.69 3.96 -3.88
CA ILE A 43 5.09 4.15 -4.25
C ILE A 43 5.26 5.46 -5.06
N GLN A 44 4.34 5.76 -5.98
CA GLN A 44 4.38 6.98 -6.79
C GLN A 44 4.20 8.24 -5.93
N GLN A 45 3.25 8.24 -4.98
CA GLN A 45 3.03 9.36 -4.05
C GLN A 45 4.26 9.72 -3.22
N THR A 46 5.15 8.74 -3.01
CA THR A 46 6.34 8.85 -2.16
C THR A 46 7.64 8.90 -2.95
N GLY A 47 7.57 8.85 -4.28
CA GLY A 47 8.73 8.71 -5.16
C GLY A 47 9.60 7.48 -4.83
N GLY A 48 9.02 6.44 -4.23
CA GLY A 48 9.71 5.24 -3.77
C GLY A 48 10.71 5.46 -2.61
N ARG A 49 10.69 6.61 -1.95
CA ARG A 49 11.64 6.94 -0.86
C ARG A 49 10.88 7.15 0.45
N GLY A 50 11.37 6.53 1.53
CA GLY A 50 10.77 6.69 2.86
C GLY A 50 9.31 6.19 2.92
N VAL A 51 9.04 5.04 2.31
CA VAL A 51 7.71 4.41 2.29
C VAL A 51 7.79 2.94 2.69
N MET A 52 6.83 2.49 3.50
CA MET A 52 6.52 1.08 3.70
C MET A 52 5.08 0.84 3.27
N VAL A 53 4.87 0.02 2.24
CA VAL A 53 3.53 -0.31 1.75
C VAL A 53 2.87 -1.26 2.76
N ALA A 54 1.73 -0.86 3.30
CA ALA A 54 1.01 -1.62 4.33
C ALA A 54 -0.49 -1.27 4.36
N PRO A 55 -1.32 -2.12 4.99
CA PRO A 55 -2.68 -1.76 5.43
C PRO A 55 -2.71 -0.48 6.27
N GLY A 56 -3.86 0.22 6.28
CA GLY A 56 -4.07 1.40 7.12
C GLY A 56 -4.27 1.08 8.61
N CYS A 57 -4.63 -0.17 8.93
CA CYS A 57 -4.81 -0.67 10.29
C CYS A 57 -4.06 -2.00 10.47
N VAL A 58 -4.77 -3.13 10.37
CA VAL A 58 -4.21 -4.48 10.52
C VAL A 58 -4.44 -5.28 9.25
N LEU A 59 -3.62 -6.32 9.02
CA LEU A 59 -3.90 -7.31 7.98
C LEU A 59 -5.01 -8.26 8.48
N PRO A 60 -6.17 -8.32 7.83
CA PRO A 60 -7.21 -9.28 8.17
C PRO A 60 -6.77 -10.71 7.91
N LEU A 61 -7.24 -11.64 8.75
CA LEU A 61 -6.91 -13.07 8.63
C LEU A 61 -7.61 -13.76 7.45
N ASP A 62 -8.64 -13.13 6.87
CA ASP A 62 -9.43 -13.61 5.75
C ASP A 62 -8.96 -13.05 4.39
N VAL A 63 -7.78 -12.41 4.33
CA VAL A 63 -7.18 -11.97 3.06
C VAL A 63 -6.69 -13.20 2.28
N PRO A 64 -7.09 -13.37 1.01
CA PRO A 64 -6.57 -14.44 0.16
C PRO A 64 -5.05 -14.35 -0.04
N ASP A 65 -4.36 -15.50 -0.08
CA ASP A 65 -2.91 -15.54 -0.30
C ASP A 65 -2.51 -14.90 -1.63
N GLU A 66 -3.31 -15.08 -2.69
CA GLU A 66 -3.09 -14.46 -4.01
C GLU A 66 -3.07 -12.92 -3.95
N HIS A 67 -3.86 -12.32 -3.04
CA HIS A 67 -3.86 -10.88 -2.82
C HIS A 67 -2.55 -10.43 -2.16
N LEU A 68 -2.05 -11.20 -1.17
CA LEU A 68 -0.75 -10.94 -0.54
C LEU A 68 0.40 -11.09 -1.52
N GLU A 69 0.35 -12.13 -2.36
CA GLU A 69 1.33 -12.35 -3.41
C GLU A 69 1.35 -11.18 -4.40
N ALA A 70 0.19 -10.66 -4.80
CA ALA A 70 0.09 -9.48 -5.68
C ALA A 70 0.72 -8.24 -5.04
N VAL A 71 0.52 -7.99 -3.74
CA VAL A 71 1.18 -6.90 -3.00
C VAL A 71 2.70 -7.08 -3.05
N VAL A 72 3.20 -8.25 -2.65
CA VAL A 72 4.64 -8.51 -2.56
C VAL A 72 5.32 -8.47 -3.92
N ALA A 73 4.69 -9.06 -4.94
CA ALA A 73 5.21 -9.07 -6.31
C ALA A 73 5.29 -7.66 -6.88
N THR A 74 4.24 -6.85 -6.71
CA THR A 74 4.22 -5.46 -7.20
C THR A 74 5.25 -4.61 -6.47
N ALA A 75 5.30 -4.67 -5.14
CA ALA A 75 6.29 -3.92 -4.36
C ALA A 75 7.74 -4.29 -4.71
N LYS A 76 8.02 -5.56 -5.02
CA LYS A 76 9.35 -6.02 -5.46
C LYS A 76 9.76 -5.46 -6.82
N ARG A 77 8.82 -5.18 -7.74
CA ARG A 77 9.11 -4.60 -9.07
C ARG A 77 9.66 -3.17 -8.98
N HIS A 78 9.35 -2.45 -7.91
CA HIS A 78 9.81 -1.08 -7.64
C HIS A 78 11.14 -1.00 -6.87
N ARG A 79 11.78 -2.14 -6.60
CA ARG A 79 13.12 -2.12 -6.00
C ARG A 79 14.13 -1.60 -7.03
N PRO A 80 15.04 -0.69 -6.63
CA PRO A 80 16.13 -0.22 -7.49
C PRO A 80 17.13 -1.34 -7.80
#